data_AF-A0A2E5VIV6-F1
#
_entry.id   AF-A0A2E5VIV6-F1
#
_cell.length_a   1.000
_cell.length_b   1.000
_cell.length_c   1.000
_cell.angle_alpha   90.00
_cell.angle_beta   90.00
_cell.angle_gamma   90.00
#
_symmetry.space_group_name_H-M   'P 1'
#
loop_
_entity.id
_entity.type
_entity.pdbx_description
1 polymer ?
#
loop_
_entity_poly.entity_id
_entity_poly.type
_entity_poly.pdbx_seq_one_letter_code
_entity_poly.pdbx_strand_id
1 'polypeptide(L)'
;MGLLPFLGAGHTHQSGAYREQVQGGLSFLLRSMNAKKGQPGDLRERGGTSGTMYSQGLATIALCEAYGMTQDKALESPAQTALNYLAEAQFADGGWPNEATKRGDTSVLSWVLMALKTGGMADLNVSEASFQGASRFLDSVQSNGGATYGDQGPERRGRVATATTAIGLLSRMHLGWKRDNEALQRGVQALATKRGPATDDLYYNYYATQVLWHYGGSLWEKWNQQMRQHLITSQNQSGHPKGSWSPVGVYPVDKQGGRHYCTSLTTLILEVYYRVAPIYHDRATDGLAP
;
A
#
# COMPACT_ATOMS: atom_id res chain seq x y z
N MET A 1 0.88 -9.33 -3.21
CA MET A 1 -0.48 -8.86 -3.52
C MET A 1 -1.58 -9.85 -3.15
N GLY A 2 -1.59 -11.10 -3.64
CA GLY A 2 -2.76 -11.99 -3.49
C GLY A 2 -3.16 -12.36 -2.06
N LEU A 3 -2.24 -12.29 -1.09
CA LEU A 3 -2.54 -12.52 0.33
C LEU A 3 -3.31 -11.36 0.99
N LEU A 4 -3.05 -10.12 0.55
CA LEU A 4 -3.50 -8.92 1.24
C LEU A 4 -5.04 -8.81 1.34
N PRO A 5 -5.83 -9.15 0.30
CA PRO A 5 -7.29 -9.17 0.43
C PRO A 5 -7.80 -10.21 1.45
N PHE A 6 -7.18 -11.40 1.50
CA PHE A 6 -7.59 -12.41 2.48
C PHE A 6 -7.34 -11.93 3.90
N LEU A 7 -6.14 -11.39 4.17
CA LEU A 7 -5.79 -10.82 5.46
C LEU A 7 -6.71 -9.63 5.80
N GLY A 8 -6.99 -8.76 4.83
CA GLY A 8 -7.89 -7.62 5.01
C GLY A 8 -9.34 -8.01 5.33
N ALA A 9 -9.80 -9.16 4.83
CA ALA A 9 -11.08 -9.74 5.18
C ALA A 9 -11.09 -10.53 6.50
N GLY A 10 -9.96 -10.58 7.24
CA GLY A 10 -9.85 -11.31 8.49
C GLY A 10 -9.51 -12.79 8.35
N HIS A 11 -9.20 -13.28 7.14
CA HIS A 11 -8.77 -14.66 6.93
C HIS A 11 -7.27 -14.80 7.19
N THR A 12 -6.91 -15.73 8.06
CA THR A 12 -5.52 -16.00 8.44
C THR A 12 -5.16 -17.45 8.13
N HIS A 13 -3.91 -17.84 8.34
CA HIS A 13 -3.50 -19.25 8.29
C HIS A 13 -3.99 -20.06 9.50
N GLN A 14 -4.60 -19.42 10.50
CA GLN A 14 -5.16 -20.09 11.68
C GLN A 14 -6.70 -20.14 11.64
N SER A 15 -7.37 -19.19 10.97
CA SER A 15 -8.82 -19.02 10.99
C SER A 15 -9.41 -18.51 9.66
N GLY A 16 -10.68 -18.82 9.41
CA GLY A 16 -11.43 -18.38 8.23
C GLY A 16 -11.50 -19.41 7.09
N ALA A 17 -12.34 -19.12 6.09
CA ALA A 17 -12.63 -20.04 5.00
C ALA A 17 -11.45 -20.28 4.03
N TYR A 18 -10.49 -19.36 3.99
CA TYR A 18 -9.35 -19.39 3.07
C TYR A 18 -8.03 -19.74 3.75
N ARG A 19 -8.10 -20.48 4.87
CA ARG A 19 -6.95 -20.81 5.72
C ARG A 19 -5.80 -21.46 4.95
N GLU A 20 -6.12 -22.42 4.08
CA GLU A 20 -5.12 -23.16 3.30
C GLU A 20 -4.43 -22.27 2.27
N GLN A 21 -5.17 -21.36 1.64
CA GLN A 21 -4.63 -20.40 0.67
C GLN A 21 -3.71 -19.40 1.35
N VAL A 22 -4.10 -18.89 2.53
CA VAL A 22 -3.27 -17.98 3.33
C VAL A 22 -2.01 -18.69 3.81
N GLN A 23 -2.13 -19.90 4.38
CA GLN A 23 -0.98 -20.72 4.79
C GLN A 23 -0.02 -20.97 3.62
N GLY A 24 -0.55 -21.32 2.44
CA GLY A 24 0.24 -21.59 1.24
C GLY A 24 1.04 -20.36 0.79
N GLY A 25 0.40 -19.18 0.77
CA GLY A 25 1.07 -17.94 0.40
C GLY A 25 2.11 -17.50 1.42
N LEU A 26 1.82 -17.58 2.73
CA LEU A 26 2.81 -17.28 3.78
C LEU A 26 4.00 -18.22 3.71
N SER A 27 3.76 -19.52 3.54
CA SER A 27 4.81 -20.53 3.38
C SER A 27 5.68 -20.25 2.15
N PHE A 28 5.10 -19.74 1.06
CA PHE A 28 5.86 -19.30 -0.10
C PHE A 28 6.77 -18.11 0.23
N LEU A 29 6.25 -17.07 0.90
CA LEU A 29 7.07 -15.92 1.30
C LEU A 29 8.24 -16.33 2.20
N LEU A 30 7.99 -17.17 3.21
CA LEU A 30 9.02 -17.66 4.13
C LEU A 30 10.12 -18.45 3.41
N ARG A 31 9.76 -19.29 2.43
CA ARG A 31 10.74 -20.04 1.63
C ARG A 31 11.49 -19.16 0.63
N SER A 32 10.86 -18.10 0.14
CA SER A 32 11.47 -17.16 -0.80
C SER A 32 12.42 -16.17 -0.12
N MET A 33 12.22 -15.91 1.18
CA MET A 33 13.06 -15.00 1.94
C MET A 33 14.52 -15.45 1.93
N ASN A 34 15.40 -14.56 1.51
CA ASN A 34 16.83 -14.69 1.67
C ASN A 34 17.27 -13.98 2.95
N ALA A 35 17.36 -14.74 4.03
CA ALA A 35 17.89 -14.25 5.30
C ALA A 35 18.97 -15.22 5.80
N LYS A 36 20.18 -14.70 6.05
CA LYS A 36 21.14 -15.41 6.92
C LYS A 36 20.86 -15.01 8.37
N LYS A 37 21.24 -15.86 9.32
CA LYS A 37 21.08 -15.55 10.75
C LYS A 37 21.74 -14.20 11.07
N GLY A 38 20.95 -13.29 11.64
CA GLY A 38 21.40 -11.94 11.99
C GLY A 38 21.49 -10.95 10.82
N GLN A 39 21.01 -11.31 9.63
CA GLN A 39 20.91 -10.39 8.49
C GLN A 39 19.44 -10.03 8.20
N PRO A 40 19.18 -8.87 7.60
CA PRO A 40 17.85 -8.53 7.14
C PRO A 40 17.30 -9.51 6.11
N GLY A 41 15.97 -9.64 6.10
CA GLY A 41 15.24 -10.57 5.23
C GLY A 41 14.91 -9.94 3.88
N ASP A 42 15.59 -10.39 2.83
CA ASP A 42 15.32 -9.97 1.46
C ASP A 42 14.24 -10.89 0.83
N LEU A 43 13.07 -10.31 0.55
CA LEU A 43 11.88 -10.93 -0.04
C LEU A 43 11.70 -10.58 -1.52
N ARG A 44 12.68 -9.90 -2.12
CA ARG A 44 12.63 -9.59 -3.55
C ARG A 44 12.75 -10.86 -4.39
N GLU A 45 12.08 -10.87 -5.53
CA GLU A 45 12.02 -12.03 -6.43
C GLU A 45 13.41 -12.43 -6.96
N ARG A 46 13.71 -13.73 -6.98
CA ARG A 46 14.97 -14.31 -7.51
C ARG A 46 14.80 -14.68 -8.98
N GLY A 47 15.81 -14.42 -9.82
CA GLY A 47 15.94 -15.04 -11.15
C GLY A 47 15.47 -14.22 -12.37
N GLY A 48 15.48 -12.89 -12.30
CA GLY A 48 15.24 -12.01 -13.46
C GLY A 48 15.67 -10.59 -13.16
N THR A 49 15.61 -9.68 -14.13
CA THR A 49 16.07 -8.28 -14.04
C THR A 49 15.32 -7.39 -13.03
N SER A 50 14.49 -7.94 -12.15
CA SER A 50 13.47 -7.15 -11.42
C SER A 50 13.11 -7.70 -10.03
N GLY A 51 14.07 -8.08 -9.19
CA GLY A 51 13.79 -8.15 -7.75
C GLY A 51 13.55 -6.74 -7.23
N THR A 52 12.28 -6.33 -7.06
CA THR A 52 11.95 -4.92 -6.79
C THR A 52 11.63 -4.60 -5.33
N MET A 53 11.90 -3.37 -4.92
CA MET A 53 11.49 -2.84 -3.62
C MET A 53 9.96 -2.83 -3.44
N TYR A 54 9.18 -2.83 -4.54
CA TYR A 54 7.74 -3.08 -4.49
C TYR A 54 7.43 -4.45 -3.88
N SER A 55 8.07 -5.51 -4.38
CA SER A 55 7.89 -6.88 -3.88
C SER A 55 8.31 -6.99 -2.42
N GLN A 56 9.42 -6.33 -2.02
CA GLN A 56 9.86 -6.26 -0.63
C GLN A 56 8.79 -5.63 0.28
N GLY A 57 8.30 -4.43 -0.06
CA GLY A 57 7.31 -3.72 0.75
C GLY A 57 6.02 -4.51 0.88
N LEU A 58 5.51 -5.03 -0.24
CA LEU A 58 4.27 -5.82 -0.27
C LEU A 58 4.34 -7.12 0.52
N ALA A 59 5.46 -7.85 0.43
CA ALA A 59 5.66 -9.06 1.20
C ALA A 59 5.82 -8.76 2.70
N THR A 60 6.50 -7.66 3.03
CA THR A 60 6.65 -7.21 4.42
C THR A 60 5.30 -6.85 5.04
N ILE A 61 4.43 -6.13 4.31
CA ILE A 61 3.06 -5.84 4.76
C ILE A 61 2.31 -7.15 5.07
N ALA A 62 2.34 -8.12 4.16
CA ALA A 62 1.62 -9.38 4.35
C ALA A 62 2.12 -10.17 5.58
N LEU A 63 3.44 -10.21 5.82
CA LEU A 63 4.01 -10.86 7.00
C LEU A 63 3.63 -10.12 8.29
N CYS A 64 3.68 -8.79 8.29
CA CYS A 64 3.33 -7.97 9.45
C CYS A 64 1.83 -8.04 9.76
N GLU A 65 0.94 -8.00 8.76
CA GLU A 65 -0.50 -8.17 8.95
C GLU A 65 -0.83 -9.56 9.52
N ALA A 66 -0.27 -10.62 8.93
CA ALA A 66 -0.48 -11.98 9.42
C ALA A 66 0.04 -12.16 10.85
N TYR A 67 1.24 -11.66 11.16
CA TYR A 67 1.77 -11.71 12.53
C TYR A 67 0.91 -10.90 13.50
N GLY A 68 0.54 -9.66 13.15
CA GLY A 68 -0.28 -8.80 14.00
C GLY A 68 -1.62 -9.45 14.36
N MET A 69 -2.27 -10.11 13.39
CA MET A 69 -3.55 -10.78 13.57
C MET A 69 -3.49 -12.07 14.41
N THR A 70 -2.40 -12.83 14.30
CA THR A 70 -2.35 -14.19 14.87
C THR A 70 -1.36 -14.36 16.01
N GLN A 71 -0.42 -13.42 16.18
CA GLN A 71 0.70 -13.53 17.11
C GLN A 71 1.47 -14.85 16.96
N ASP A 72 1.59 -15.35 15.72
CA ASP A 72 2.30 -16.60 15.45
C ASP A 72 3.80 -16.37 15.53
N LYS A 73 4.45 -17.02 16.49
CA LYS A 73 5.91 -16.92 16.71
C LYS A 73 6.73 -17.31 15.48
N ALA A 74 6.20 -18.14 14.58
CA ALA A 74 6.87 -18.48 13.34
C ALA A 74 6.98 -17.30 12.36
N LEU A 75 6.12 -16.28 12.50
CA LEU A 75 6.09 -15.08 11.64
C LEU A 75 6.83 -13.89 12.25
N GLU A 76 7.05 -13.86 13.56
CA GLU A 76 7.70 -12.73 14.27
C GLU A 76 9.08 -12.38 13.68
N SER A 77 10.01 -13.35 13.67
CA SER A 77 11.36 -13.11 13.15
C SER A 77 11.39 -12.80 11.65
N PRO A 78 10.64 -13.50 10.78
CA PRO A 78 10.54 -13.13 9.37
C PRO A 78 9.99 -11.71 9.16
N ALA A 79 8.91 -11.33 9.86
CA ALA A 79 8.34 -9.99 9.75
C ALA A 79 9.33 -8.91 10.21
N GLN A 80 9.97 -9.11 11.36
CA GLN A 80 10.98 -8.19 11.89
C GLN A 80 12.17 -8.02 10.96
N THR A 81 12.72 -9.12 10.44
CA THR A 81 13.90 -9.06 9.55
C THR A 81 13.56 -8.42 8.20
N ALA A 82 12.33 -8.56 7.71
CA ALA A 82 11.85 -7.87 6.51
C ALA A 82 11.73 -6.35 6.73
N LEU A 83 11.27 -5.91 7.91
CA LEU A 83 11.26 -4.49 8.30
C LEU A 83 12.69 -3.92 8.41
N ASN A 84 13.62 -4.69 8.99
CA ASN A 84 15.02 -4.30 9.08
C ASN A 84 15.63 -4.07 7.69
N TYR A 85 15.25 -4.89 6.71
CA TYR A 85 15.72 -4.74 5.33
C TYR A 85 15.26 -3.40 4.75
N LEU A 86 13.99 -3.04 4.97
CA LEU A 86 13.46 -1.75 4.54
C LEU A 86 14.21 -0.58 5.19
N ALA A 87 14.52 -0.67 6.49
CA ALA A 87 15.28 0.37 7.17
C ALA A 87 16.70 0.52 6.58
N GLU A 88 17.41 -0.58 6.31
CA GLU A 88 18.75 -0.56 5.74
C GLU A 88 18.80 -0.11 4.27
N ALA A 89 17.73 -0.36 3.51
CA ALA A 89 17.68 -0.04 2.09
C ALA A 89 17.33 1.43 1.79
N GLN A 90 17.03 2.24 2.81
CA GLN A 90 16.68 3.64 2.62
C GLN A 90 17.90 4.46 2.17
N PHE A 91 17.70 5.30 1.15
CA PHE A 91 18.74 6.21 0.67
C PHE A 91 18.90 7.45 1.57
N ALA A 92 20.03 8.14 1.40
CA ALA A 92 20.33 9.36 2.14
C ALA A 92 19.32 10.50 1.89
N ASP A 93 18.68 10.50 0.71
CA ASP A 93 17.59 11.43 0.38
C ASP A 93 16.26 11.09 1.11
N GLY A 94 16.21 9.95 1.81
CA GLY A 94 15.07 9.46 2.57
C GLY A 94 14.09 8.60 1.75
N GLY A 95 14.32 8.46 0.44
CA GLY A 95 13.54 7.59 -0.43
C GLY A 95 14.05 6.15 -0.42
N TRP A 96 13.37 5.29 -1.17
CA TRP A 96 13.78 3.91 -1.39
C TRP A 96 14.09 3.65 -2.87
N PRO A 97 15.04 2.76 -3.16
CA PRO A 97 15.48 2.52 -4.52
C PRO A 97 14.33 2.03 -5.40
N ASN A 98 14.11 2.72 -6.52
CA ASN A 98 13.49 2.13 -7.69
C ASN A 98 14.59 1.51 -8.56
N GLU A 99 14.47 0.21 -8.87
CA GLU A 99 15.51 -0.55 -9.54
C GLU A 99 15.85 -0.03 -10.94
N ALA A 100 14.88 0.57 -11.64
CA ALA A 100 15.08 1.09 -12.99
C ALA A 100 15.87 2.40 -13.00
N THR A 101 15.72 3.22 -11.96
CA THR A 101 16.25 4.59 -11.92
C THR A 101 17.38 4.77 -10.93
N LYS A 102 17.52 3.84 -9.96
CA LYS A 102 18.48 3.90 -8.84
C LYS A 102 18.35 5.17 -8.00
N ARG A 103 17.14 5.75 -7.93
CA ARG A 103 16.80 6.94 -7.13
C ARG A 103 15.63 6.63 -6.21
N GLY A 104 15.46 7.48 -5.18
CA GLY A 104 14.24 7.50 -4.39
C GLY A 104 13.02 7.72 -5.28
N ASP A 105 11.94 6.99 -4.98
CA ASP A 105 10.72 6.95 -5.77
C ASP A 105 9.49 7.02 -4.87
N THR A 106 8.54 7.86 -5.23
CA THR A 106 7.35 8.13 -4.41
C THR A 106 6.43 6.91 -4.33
N SER A 107 6.33 6.14 -5.41
CA SER A 107 5.49 4.95 -5.49
C SER A 107 6.11 3.75 -4.75
N VAL A 108 7.44 3.65 -4.68
CA VAL A 108 8.12 2.68 -3.81
C VAL A 108 7.96 3.08 -2.34
N LEU A 109 8.18 4.36 -2.03
CA LEU A 109 8.09 4.87 -0.66
C LEU A 109 6.74 4.54 -0.02
N SER A 110 5.63 4.61 -0.76
CA SER A 110 4.30 4.36 -0.21
C SER A 110 4.12 2.96 0.34
N TRP A 111 4.58 1.94 -0.39
CA TRP A 111 4.51 0.55 0.05
C TRP A 111 5.42 0.30 1.24
N VAL A 112 6.61 0.90 1.25
CA VAL A 112 7.55 0.78 2.36
C VAL A 112 7.02 1.47 3.61
N LEU A 113 6.50 2.69 3.50
CA LEU A 113 5.92 3.43 4.61
C LEU A 113 4.72 2.69 5.21
N MET A 114 3.87 2.09 4.37
CA MET A 114 2.78 1.24 4.83
C MET A 114 3.31 -0.01 5.55
N ALA A 115 4.36 -0.66 5.04
CA ALA A 115 5.00 -1.80 5.73
C ALA A 115 5.51 -1.41 7.13
N LEU A 116 6.22 -0.29 7.25
CA LEU A 116 6.71 0.23 8.53
C LEU A 116 5.55 0.54 9.49
N LYS A 117 4.48 1.17 9.00
CA LYS A 117 3.26 1.41 9.78
C LYS A 117 2.64 0.11 10.29
N THR A 118 2.40 -0.85 9.41
CA THR A 118 1.85 -2.16 9.77
C THR A 118 2.74 -2.89 10.78
N GLY A 119 4.06 -2.83 10.60
CA GLY A 119 5.02 -3.41 11.55
C GLY A 119 4.89 -2.82 12.95
N GLY A 120 4.87 -1.49 13.06
CA GLY A 120 4.69 -0.81 14.35
C GLY A 120 3.35 -1.12 15.01
N MET A 121 2.28 -1.25 14.22
CA MET A 121 0.97 -1.65 14.75
C MET A 121 0.91 -3.11 15.22
N ALA A 122 1.78 -3.96 14.67
CA ALA A 122 1.97 -5.36 15.10
C ALA A 122 2.96 -5.49 16.27
N ASP A 123 3.31 -4.40 16.95
CA ASP A 123 4.28 -4.34 18.05
C ASP A 123 5.70 -4.82 17.66
N LEU A 124 6.06 -4.74 16.38
CA LEU A 124 7.42 -4.97 15.89
C LEU A 124 8.26 -3.69 15.94
N ASN A 125 9.59 -3.86 16.00
CA ASN A 125 10.50 -2.73 16.02
C ASN A 125 10.60 -2.08 14.65
N VAL A 126 10.41 -0.76 14.60
CA VAL A 126 10.47 0.05 13.38
C VAL A 126 11.39 1.24 13.56
N SER A 127 12.08 1.63 12.49
CA SER A 127 13.07 2.71 12.51
C SER A 127 12.39 4.08 12.46
N GLU A 128 12.44 4.83 13.56
CA GLU A 128 11.98 6.23 13.61
C GLU A 128 12.75 7.10 12.60
N ALA A 129 14.04 6.84 12.43
CA ALA A 129 14.87 7.52 11.43
C ALA A 129 14.32 7.32 10.00
N SER A 130 13.68 6.18 9.73
CA SER A 130 13.08 5.90 8.43
C SER A 130 11.81 6.70 8.17
N PHE A 131 10.97 6.94 9.19
CA PHE A 131 9.83 7.85 9.08
C PHE A 131 10.28 9.29 8.83
N GLN A 132 11.32 9.75 9.55
CA GLN A 132 11.89 11.08 9.34
C GLN A 132 12.49 11.21 7.93
N GLY A 133 13.18 10.18 7.45
CA GLY A 133 13.69 10.10 6.08
C GLY A 133 12.57 10.20 5.04
N ALA A 134 11.49 9.42 5.22
CA ALA A 134 10.33 9.48 4.33
C ALA A 134 9.72 10.89 4.28
N SER A 135 9.62 11.58 5.41
CA SER A 135 9.14 12.98 5.44
C SER A 135 10.05 13.91 4.63
N ARG A 136 11.38 13.81 4.80
CA ARG A 136 12.34 14.62 4.04
C ARG A 136 12.27 14.33 2.53
N PHE A 137 12.14 13.07 2.15
CA PHE A 137 11.98 12.71 0.75
C PHE A 137 10.71 13.34 0.17
N LEU A 138 9.58 13.24 0.88
CA LEU A 138 8.33 13.87 0.48
C LEU A 138 8.46 15.40 0.39
N ASP A 139 9.30 16.03 1.21
CA ASP A 139 9.61 17.46 1.07
C ASP A 139 10.35 17.78 -0.23
N SER A 140 11.19 16.86 -0.71
CA SER A 140 11.95 17.03 -1.96
C SER A 140 11.13 16.82 -3.23
N VAL A 141 10.04 16.05 -3.15
CA VAL A 141 9.17 15.73 -4.31
C VAL A 141 7.84 16.47 -4.30
N GLN A 142 7.59 17.34 -3.31
CA GLN A 142 6.34 18.10 -3.24
C GLN A 142 6.34 19.35 -4.14
N SER A 143 5.13 19.76 -4.51
CA SER A 143 4.82 21.02 -5.18
C SER A 143 3.60 21.69 -4.54
N ASN A 144 3.36 22.97 -4.83
CA ASN A 144 2.24 23.76 -4.30
C ASN A 144 2.14 23.72 -2.75
N GLY A 145 3.29 23.84 -2.09
CA GLY A 145 3.37 23.81 -0.63
C GLY A 145 2.84 22.52 -0.03
N GLY A 146 3.04 21.37 -0.69
CA GLY A 146 2.64 20.06 -0.18
C GLY A 146 1.26 19.56 -0.63
N ALA A 147 0.54 20.32 -1.46
CA ALA A 147 -0.77 19.88 -1.96
C ALA A 147 -0.67 18.82 -3.07
N THR A 148 0.53 18.58 -3.60
CA THR A 148 0.79 17.68 -4.73
C THR A 148 2.21 17.14 -4.69
N TYR A 149 2.44 16.02 -5.37
CA TYR A 149 3.71 15.33 -5.38
C TYR A 149 4.05 14.85 -6.79
N GLY A 150 5.35 14.83 -7.10
CA GLY A 150 5.90 14.13 -8.27
C GLY A 150 6.54 12.81 -7.85
N ASP A 151 7.28 12.17 -8.77
CA ASP A 151 7.81 10.82 -8.55
C ASP A 151 9.22 10.85 -7.93
N GLN A 152 10.16 11.51 -8.62
CA GLN A 152 11.59 11.62 -8.25
C GLN A 152 12.07 13.07 -8.15
N GLY A 153 11.10 13.99 -8.09
CA GLY A 153 11.28 15.43 -8.02
C GLY A 153 9.92 16.13 -8.03
N PRO A 154 9.90 17.47 -7.88
CA PRO A 154 8.66 18.24 -7.78
C PRO A 154 7.90 18.35 -9.12
N GLU A 155 8.55 17.99 -10.25
CA GLU A 155 7.95 18.06 -11.58
C GLU A 155 6.70 17.19 -11.71
N ARG A 156 5.65 17.75 -12.32
CA ARG A 156 4.39 17.05 -12.60
C ARG A 156 4.27 16.74 -14.08
N ARG A 157 4.04 15.48 -14.42
CA ARG A 157 3.70 15.10 -15.80
C ARG A 157 2.55 14.09 -15.83
N GLY A 158 1.43 14.50 -16.43
CA GLY A 158 0.30 13.63 -16.79
C GLY A 158 -0.34 12.87 -15.62
N ARG A 159 -0.82 11.66 -15.90
CA ARG A 159 -1.54 10.78 -14.94
C ARG A 159 -0.66 10.27 -13.79
N VAL A 160 0.65 10.13 -14.03
CA VAL A 160 1.62 9.76 -12.99
C VAL A 160 1.60 10.78 -11.85
N ALA A 161 1.43 12.07 -12.16
CA ALA A 161 1.32 13.12 -11.16
C ALA A 161 0.07 13.00 -10.27
N THR A 162 -1.03 12.41 -10.78
CA THR A 162 -2.25 12.21 -9.96
C THR A 162 -2.09 11.05 -8.98
N ALA A 163 -1.48 9.94 -9.40
CA ALA A 163 -1.20 8.81 -8.51
C ALA A 163 -0.17 9.20 -7.42
N THR A 164 0.94 9.81 -7.81
CA THR A 164 1.98 10.28 -6.87
C THR A 164 1.44 11.34 -5.91
N THR A 165 0.53 12.22 -6.35
CA THR A 165 -0.16 13.15 -5.45
C THR A 165 -1.02 12.42 -4.41
N ALA A 166 -1.82 11.44 -4.81
CA ALA A 166 -2.61 10.64 -3.86
C ALA A 166 -1.71 9.88 -2.88
N ILE A 167 -0.61 9.30 -3.37
CA ILE A 167 0.42 8.66 -2.56
C ILE A 167 0.99 9.63 -1.53
N GLY A 168 1.51 10.78 -1.96
CA GLY A 168 2.18 11.72 -1.06
C GLY A 168 1.24 12.25 0.01
N LEU A 169 -0.03 12.55 -0.33
CA LEU A 169 -1.04 12.96 0.66
C LEU A 169 -1.33 11.85 1.67
N LEU A 170 -1.48 10.59 1.23
CA LEU A 170 -1.67 9.45 2.14
C LEU A 170 -0.45 9.26 3.04
N SER A 171 0.76 9.32 2.47
CA SER A 171 2.00 9.23 3.22
C SER A 171 2.12 10.33 4.26
N ARG A 172 1.70 11.57 3.96
CA ARG A 172 1.65 12.66 4.94
C ARG A 172 0.65 12.41 6.06
N MET A 173 -0.55 11.88 5.76
CA MET A 173 -1.50 11.47 6.80
C MET A 173 -0.89 10.40 7.71
N HIS A 174 -0.20 9.42 7.13
CA HIS A 174 0.54 8.42 7.89
C HIS A 174 1.66 9.04 8.74
N LEU A 175 2.33 10.08 8.25
CA LEU A 175 3.35 10.82 9.00
C LEU A 175 2.76 11.88 9.96
N GLY A 176 1.44 11.92 10.14
CA GLY A 176 0.78 12.70 11.18
C GLY A 176 0.07 13.98 10.73
N TRP A 177 0.03 14.29 9.42
CA TRP A 177 -0.80 15.40 8.95
C TRP A 177 -2.26 15.19 9.31
N LYS A 178 -2.86 16.20 9.93
CA LYS A 178 -4.27 16.24 10.32
C LYS A 178 -5.08 17.07 9.34
N ARG A 179 -6.40 17.01 9.47
CA ARG A 179 -7.37 17.63 8.55
C ARG A 179 -7.30 19.17 8.53
N ASP A 180 -6.73 19.79 9.55
CA ASP A 180 -6.48 21.23 9.64
C ASP A 180 -5.28 21.69 8.78
N ASN A 181 -4.46 20.77 8.26
CA ASN A 181 -3.37 21.10 7.36
C ASN A 181 -3.93 21.61 6.01
N GLU A 182 -3.69 22.88 5.68
CA GLU A 182 -4.22 23.50 4.47
C GLU A 182 -3.76 22.83 3.18
N ALA A 183 -2.52 22.32 3.13
CA ALA A 183 -1.99 21.64 1.96
C ALA A 183 -2.73 20.32 1.71
N LEU A 184 -3.01 19.58 2.79
CA LEU A 184 -3.85 18.38 2.76
C LEU A 184 -5.25 18.70 2.23
N GLN A 185 -5.91 19.72 2.78
CA GLN A 185 -7.25 20.14 2.35
C GLN A 185 -7.30 20.46 0.86
N ARG A 186 -6.33 21.24 0.35
CA ARG A 186 -6.24 21.59 -1.08
C ARG A 186 -6.02 20.37 -1.96
N GLY A 187 -5.11 19.48 -1.56
CA GLY A 187 -4.80 18.26 -2.30
C GLY A 187 -5.99 17.30 -2.37
N VAL A 188 -6.62 17.04 -1.23
CA VAL A 188 -7.81 16.20 -1.10
C VAL A 188 -8.98 16.74 -1.92
N GLN A 189 -9.23 18.06 -1.85
CA GLN A 189 -10.26 18.70 -2.65
C GLN A 189 -10.00 18.51 -4.15
N ALA A 190 -8.75 18.67 -4.60
CA ALA A 190 -8.40 18.48 -6.01
C ALA A 190 -8.60 17.03 -6.46
N LEU A 191 -8.22 16.05 -5.65
CA LEU A 191 -8.48 14.62 -5.92
C LEU A 191 -9.97 14.35 -6.05
N ALA A 192 -10.77 14.82 -5.09
CA ALA A 192 -12.19 14.52 -5.02
C ALA A 192 -13.01 15.21 -6.14
N THR A 193 -12.70 16.46 -6.49
CA THR A 193 -13.58 17.25 -7.38
C THR A 193 -13.00 17.58 -8.75
N LYS A 194 -11.67 17.60 -8.92
CA LYS A 194 -11.07 17.86 -10.23
C LYS A 194 -10.75 16.57 -10.98
N ARG A 195 -10.27 15.55 -10.28
CA ARG A 195 -9.90 14.26 -10.89
C ARG A 195 -11.01 13.21 -10.77
N GLY A 196 -11.57 13.04 -9.56
CA GLY A 196 -12.55 12.01 -9.26
C GLY A 196 -12.01 10.58 -9.45
N PRO A 197 -12.85 9.56 -9.27
CA PRO A 197 -12.63 8.19 -9.70
C PRO A 197 -12.16 8.07 -11.16
N ALA A 198 -11.22 7.17 -11.43
CA ALA A 198 -10.76 6.87 -12.79
C ALA A 198 -11.23 5.49 -13.26
N THR A 199 -11.73 5.36 -14.49
CA THR A 199 -12.11 4.04 -15.03
C THR A 199 -10.92 3.23 -15.54
N ASP A 200 -9.77 3.87 -15.71
CA ASP A 200 -8.58 3.35 -16.41
C ASP A 200 -7.29 3.49 -15.61
N ASP A 201 -7.39 3.80 -14.32
CA ASP A 201 -6.24 4.02 -13.43
C ASP A 201 -6.51 3.43 -12.03
N LEU A 202 -6.37 2.11 -11.94
CA LEU A 202 -6.64 1.36 -10.72
C LEU A 202 -5.65 1.69 -9.59
N TYR A 203 -4.39 1.94 -9.95
CA TYR A 203 -3.34 2.29 -9.00
C TYR A 203 -3.62 3.65 -8.35
N TYR A 204 -3.98 4.67 -9.14
CA TYR A 204 -4.48 5.93 -8.62
C TYR A 204 -5.69 5.76 -7.70
N ASN A 205 -6.70 5.00 -8.15
CA ASN A 205 -7.92 4.79 -7.37
C ASN A 205 -7.64 4.16 -6.01
N TYR A 206 -6.69 3.23 -5.94
CA TYR A 206 -6.28 2.59 -4.69
C TYR A 206 -5.78 3.60 -3.65
N TYR A 207 -4.89 4.50 -4.04
CA TYR A 207 -4.39 5.52 -3.12
C TYR A 207 -5.41 6.61 -2.84
N ALA A 208 -6.10 7.12 -3.87
CA ALA A 208 -7.06 8.20 -3.71
C ALA A 208 -8.26 7.77 -2.84
N THR A 209 -8.70 6.51 -2.93
CA THR A 209 -9.73 5.97 -2.05
C THR A 209 -9.29 5.99 -0.58
N GLN A 210 -8.05 5.58 -0.28
CA GLN A 210 -7.53 5.62 1.09
C GLN A 210 -7.42 7.04 1.63
N VAL A 211 -6.91 7.98 0.80
CA VAL A 211 -6.87 9.41 1.16
C VAL A 211 -8.26 9.92 1.51
N LEU A 212 -9.25 9.67 0.65
CA LEU A 212 -10.59 10.19 0.89
C LEU A 212 -11.28 9.50 2.05
N TRP A 213 -11.06 8.20 2.26
CA TRP A 213 -11.58 7.49 3.41
C TRP A 213 -11.02 8.05 4.72
N HIS A 214 -9.70 8.23 4.83
CA HIS A 214 -9.07 8.85 6.00
C HIS A 214 -9.51 10.30 6.23
N TYR A 215 -9.77 11.06 5.16
CA TYR A 215 -10.22 12.45 5.27
C TYR A 215 -11.70 12.55 5.69
N GLY A 216 -12.54 11.60 5.24
CA GLY A 216 -13.94 11.49 5.59
C GLY A 216 -14.85 12.59 5.03
N GLY A 217 -16.05 12.69 5.62
CA GLY A 217 -17.08 13.68 5.28
C GLY A 217 -17.67 13.53 3.88
N SER A 218 -18.29 14.60 3.38
CA SER A 218 -19.03 14.57 2.11
C SER A 218 -18.17 14.27 0.88
N LEU A 219 -16.85 14.49 0.95
CA LEU A 219 -15.94 14.13 -0.15
C LEU A 219 -15.78 12.61 -0.25
N TRP A 220 -15.64 11.93 0.90
CA TRP A 220 -15.62 10.47 0.97
C TRP A 220 -16.92 9.86 0.47
N GLU A 221 -18.07 10.35 0.96
CA GLU A 221 -19.39 9.80 0.59
C GLU A 221 -19.60 9.81 -0.93
N LYS A 222 -19.34 10.94 -1.57
CA LYS A 222 -19.47 11.11 -3.03
C LYS A 222 -18.50 10.22 -3.81
N TRP A 223 -17.26 10.08 -3.32
CA TRP A 223 -16.26 9.23 -3.94
C TRP A 223 -16.61 7.76 -3.82
N ASN A 224 -16.95 7.30 -2.62
CA ASN A 224 -17.26 5.91 -2.33
C ASN A 224 -18.48 5.44 -3.12
N GLN A 225 -19.52 6.28 -3.25
CA GLN A 225 -20.69 5.97 -4.08
C GLN A 225 -20.29 5.68 -5.53
N GLN A 226 -19.47 6.54 -6.14
CA GLN A 226 -19.03 6.39 -7.52
C GLN A 226 -18.07 5.20 -7.69
N MET A 227 -17.08 5.07 -6.81
CA MET A 227 -16.10 3.98 -6.86
C MET A 227 -16.78 2.62 -6.70
N ARG A 228 -17.64 2.46 -5.68
CA ARG A 228 -18.34 1.20 -5.44
C ARG A 228 -19.22 0.81 -6.62
N GLN A 229 -19.98 1.76 -7.17
CA GLN A 229 -20.81 1.50 -8.35
C GLN A 229 -19.96 1.04 -9.54
N HIS A 230 -18.84 1.74 -9.80
CA HIS A 230 -17.93 1.40 -10.89
C HIS A 230 -17.32 0.00 -10.74
N LEU A 231 -16.80 -0.33 -9.56
CA LEU A 231 -16.15 -1.61 -9.31
C LEU A 231 -17.13 -2.79 -9.36
N ILE A 232 -18.31 -2.66 -8.75
CA ILE A 232 -19.34 -3.72 -8.82
C ILE A 232 -19.79 -3.95 -10.27
N THR A 233 -20.02 -2.87 -11.02
CA THR A 233 -20.51 -2.97 -12.41
C THR A 233 -19.46 -3.55 -13.36
N SER A 234 -18.17 -3.33 -13.07
CA SER A 234 -17.06 -3.84 -13.90
C SER A 234 -16.59 -5.24 -13.53
N GLN A 235 -17.14 -5.85 -12.47
CA GLN A 235 -16.77 -7.21 -12.07
C GLN A 235 -17.25 -8.21 -13.12
N ASN A 236 -16.35 -9.11 -13.53
CA ASN A 236 -16.70 -10.21 -14.43
C ASN A 236 -17.77 -11.11 -13.78
N GLN A 237 -18.89 -11.36 -14.49
CA GLN A 237 -20.06 -12.06 -13.94
C GLN A 237 -20.17 -13.54 -14.31
N SER A 238 -19.39 -14.02 -15.28
CA SER A 238 -19.56 -15.35 -15.86
C SER A 238 -18.24 -16.02 -16.23
N GLY A 239 -18.30 -17.35 -16.41
CA GLY A 239 -17.18 -18.18 -16.81
C GLY A 239 -16.03 -18.22 -15.81
N HIS A 240 -14.85 -18.62 -16.29
CA HIS A 240 -13.62 -18.66 -15.50
C HIS A 240 -13.26 -17.33 -14.79
N PRO A 241 -13.46 -16.12 -15.37
CA PRO A 241 -13.10 -14.88 -14.69
C PRO A 241 -14.17 -14.41 -13.69
N LYS A 242 -15.26 -15.13 -13.45
CA LYS A 242 -16.32 -14.70 -12.54
C LYS A 242 -15.74 -14.26 -11.18
N GLY A 243 -16.15 -13.07 -10.71
CA GLY A 243 -15.69 -12.48 -9.44
C GLY A 243 -14.39 -11.68 -9.53
N SER A 244 -13.75 -11.63 -10.70
CA SER A 244 -12.46 -10.93 -10.90
C SER A 244 -12.62 -9.63 -11.69
N TRP A 245 -11.54 -8.84 -11.73
CA TRP A 245 -11.43 -7.66 -12.60
C TRP A 245 -10.32 -7.86 -13.62
N SER A 246 -10.65 -7.63 -14.88
CA SER A 246 -9.69 -7.70 -15.98
C SER A 246 -8.80 -6.45 -15.99
N PRO A 247 -7.57 -6.52 -16.53
CA PRO A 247 -6.76 -5.34 -16.77
C PRO A 247 -7.50 -4.34 -17.67
N VAL A 248 -7.88 -3.21 -17.09
CA VAL A 248 -8.56 -2.10 -17.79
C VAL A 248 -7.65 -0.89 -17.96
N GLY A 249 -6.52 -0.87 -17.26
CA GLY A 249 -5.69 0.31 -17.16
C GLY A 249 -4.63 0.44 -18.24
N VAL A 250 -4.15 1.67 -18.38
CA VAL A 250 -3.18 2.09 -19.41
C VAL A 250 -1.74 1.86 -18.96
N TYR A 251 -1.52 1.54 -17.68
CA TYR A 251 -0.19 1.35 -17.12
C TYR A 251 0.36 -0.05 -17.45
N PRO A 252 1.67 -0.17 -17.71
CA PRO A 252 2.30 -1.47 -17.96
C PRO A 252 2.07 -2.49 -16.83
N VAL A 253 1.99 -2.02 -15.57
CA VAL A 253 1.78 -2.88 -14.40
C VAL A 253 0.42 -3.60 -14.42
N ASP A 254 -0.62 -2.99 -14.97
CA ASP A 254 -1.94 -3.63 -15.06
C ASP A 254 -1.90 -4.83 -16.01
N LYS A 255 -1.13 -4.68 -17.11
CA LYS A 255 -0.91 -5.75 -18.09
C LYS A 255 0.07 -6.81 -17.58
N GLN A 256 1.15 -6.40 -16.92
CA GLN A 256 2.17 -7.31 -16.37
C GLN A 256 1.63 -8.13 -15.18
N GLY A 257 0.97 -7.47 -14.23
CA GLY A 257 0.35 -8.12 -13.06
C GLY A 257 -0.96 -8.84 -13.40
N GLY A 258 -1.60 -8.48 -14.51
CA GLY A 258 -2.76 -9.15 -15.05
C GLY A 258 -3.98 -9.15 -14.13
N ARG A 259 -4.90 -10.08 -14.39
CA ARG A 259 -6.16 -10.22 -13.67
C ARG A 259 -5.99 -10.42 -12.16
N HIS A 260 -4.91 -11.08 -11.74
CA HIS A 260 -4.63 -11.33 -10.32
C HIS A 260 -4.30 -10.03 -9.58
N TYR A 261 -3.41 -9.20 -10.15
CA TYR A 261 -3.11 -7.87 -9.60
C TYR A 261 -4.36 -7.00 -9.56
N CYS A 262 -5.09 -6.91 -10.67
CA CYS A 262 -6.29 -6.07 -10.77
C CYS A 262 -7.36 -6.49 -9.77
N THR A 263 -7.60 -7.80 -9.63
CA THR A 263 -8.55 -8.33 -8.65
C THR A 263 -8.10 -8.01 -7.23
N SER A 264 -6.84 -8.26 -6.89
CA SER A 264 -6.31 -7.97 -5.55
C SER A 264 -6.49 -6.49 -5.20
N LEU A 265 -6.09 -5.59 -6.10
CA LEU A 265 -6.13 -4.15 -5.84
C LEU A 265 -7.57 -3.63 -5.78
N THR A 266 -8.47 -4.12 -6.63
CA THR A 266 -9.90 -3.81 -6.56
C THR A 266 -10.52 -4.28 -5.25
N THR A 267 -10.21 -5.49 -4.79
CA THR A 267 -10.73 -5.97 -3.50
C THR A 267 -10.20 -5.10 -2.36
N LEU A 268 -8.92 -4.73 -2.36
CA LEU A 268 -8.35 -3.81 -1.37
C LEU A 268 -9.04 -2.43 -1.36
N ILE A 269 -9.48 -1.92 -2.52
CA ILE A 269 -10.29 -0.68 -2.59
C ILE A 269 -11.64 -0.88 -1.91
N LEU A 270 -12.31 -2.01 -2.18
CA LEU A 270 -13.60 -2.33 -1.57
C LEU A 270 -13.50 -2.58 -0.07
N GLU A 271 -12.35 -3.03 0.41
CA GLU A 271 -12.05 -3.34 1.82
C GLU A 271 -11.73 -2.12 2.68
N VAL A 272 -11.48 -0.95 2.08
CA VAL A 272 -10.85 0.22 2.74
C VAL A 272 -11.45 0.58 4.11
N TYR A 273 -12.77 0.42 4.31
CA TYR A 273 -13.47 0.79 5.55
C TYR A 273 -13.62 -0.33 6.59
N TYR A 274 -13.36 -1.60 6.25
CA TYR A 274 -13.40 -2.71 7.22
C TYR A 274 -12.07 -3.42 7.40
N ARG A 275 -11.08 -3.18 6.53
CA ARG A 275 -9.76 -3.81 6.57
C ARG A 275 -9.02 -3.63 7.89
N VAL A 276 -9.24 -2.52 8.58
CA VAL A 276 -8.54 -2.19 9.84
C VAL A 276 -9.11 -2.95 11.04
N ALA A 277 -10.41 -3.31 11.02
CA ALA A 277 -11.07 -3.88 12.19
C ALA A 277 -10.61 -5.32 12.53
N PRO A 278 -10.50 -6.27 11.57
CA PRO A 278 -9.97 -7.60 11.84
C PRO A 278 -8.48 -7.62 12.20
N ILE A 279 -7.72 -6.62 11.73
CA ILE A 279 -6.28 -6.56 11.99
C ILE A 279 -6.00 -6.02 13.41
N TYR A 280 -6.88 -5.19 13.98
CA TYR A 280 -6.57 -4.42 15.18
C TYR A 280 -7.74 -4.33 16.16
N HIS A 281 -8.37 -5.47 16.47
CA HIS A 281 -9.63 -5.62 17.21
C HIS A 281 -9.82 -4.75 18.49
N ASP A 282 -8.74 -4.19 19.07
CA ASP A 282 -8.75 -3.28 20.25
C ASP A 282 -8.05 -1.91 20.06
N ARG A 283 -7.43 -1.58 18.91
CA ARG A 283 -6.54 -0.39 18.76
C ARG A 283 -6.88 0.56 17.61
N ALA A 284 -7.95 0.30 16.84
CA ALA A 284 -8.33 1.10 15.67
C ALA A 284 -8.79 2.54 15.99
N THR A 285 -8.92 2.92 17.27
CA THR A 285 -9.43 4.23 17.70
C THR A 285 -8.42 5.37 17.65
N ASP A 286 -7.11 5.10 17.60
CA ASP A 286 -6.11 6.14 17.92
C ASP A 286 -5.30 6.68 16.72
N GLY A 287 -5.73 6.44 15.48
CA GLY A 287 -5.11 7.19 14.37
C GLY A 287 -5.37 6.76 12.94
N LEU A 288 -6.26 5.80 12.67
CA LEU A 288 -6.53 5.36 11.29
C LEU A 288 -8.01 5.29 10.90
N ALA A 289 -8.95 5.38 11.85
CA ALA A 289 -10.37 5.60 11.56
C ALA A 289 -10.75 7.05 11.92
N PRO A 290 -11.67 7.70 11.17
CA PRO A 290 -12.22 9.01 11.51
C PRO A 290 -12.98 9.01 12.84
#